data_AF-A0A2V6LTV9-F1
#
_entry.id   AF-A0A2V6LTV9-F1
#
_cell.length_a   1.000
_cell.length_b   1.000
_cell.length_c   1.000
_cell.angle_alpha   90.00
_cell.angle_beta   90.00
_cell.angle_gamma   90.00
#
_symmetry.space_group_name_H-M   'P 1'
#
loop_
_entity.id
_entity.type
_entity.pdbx_description
1 polymer ?
#
loop_
_entity_poly.entity_id
_entity_poly.type
_entity_poly.pdbx_seq_one_letter_code
_entity_poly.pdbx_strand_id
1 'polypeptide(L)'
;MLRYRRLIVVWLVCLTGLAACVSTNPPAPAPVQPTPAPLHGYHITLYDQNGNATGRYDVGPSDIVRDDPLRQDIWFRVGGQEKHFHGSYQKERY
;
A
#
# COMPACT_ATOMS: atom_id res chain seq x y z
N MET A 1 67.68 27.79 -38.28
CA MET A 1 66.21 28.00 -38.31
C MET A 1 65.51 26.69 -38.66
N LEU A 2 65.21 25.84 -37.67
CA LEU A 2 64.33 24.67 -37.79
C LEU A 2 64.20 24.10 -36.36
N ARG A 3 63.06 23.51 -36.01
CA ARG A 3 62.76 22.80 -34.74
C ARG A 3 62.07 23.56 -33.59
N TYR A 4 61.15 24.49 -33.88
CA TYR A 4 60.28 25.08 -32.82
C TYR A 4 58.80 25.19 -33.22
N ARG A 5 58.29 24.25 -34.01
CA ARG A 5 56.90 24.31 -34.53
C ARG A 5 56.03 23.08 -34.29
N ARG A 6 56.43 22.17 -33.39
CA ARG A 6 55.69 20.90 -33.16
C ARG A 6 55.34 20.58 -31.71
N LEU A 7 55.50 21.52 -30.77
CA LEU A 7 55.23 21.28 -29.34
C LEU A 7 54.05 22.07 -28.76
N ILE A 8 53.34 22.85 -29.58
CA ILE A 8 52.22 23.71 -29.10
C ILE A 8 50.85 23.04 -29.29
N VAL A 9 50.74 22.02 -30.15
CA VAL A 9 49.44 21.39 -30.45
C VAL A 9 49.05 20.31 -29.44
N VAL A 10 49.99 19.77 -28.67
CA VAL A 10 49.74 18.64 -27.74
C VAL A 10 49.25 19.12 -26.36
N TRP A 11 49.36 20.41 -26.04
CA TRP A 11 48.94 20.94 -24.73
C TRP A 11 47.52 21.50 -24.70
N LEU A 12 46.81 21.53 -25.83
CA LEU A 12 45.50 22.18 -25.95
C LEU A 12 44.31 21.23 -26.08
N VAL A 13 44.51 19.92 -25.91
CA VAL A 13 43.47 18.88 -26.05
C VAL A 13 43.03 18.28 -24.70
N CYS A 14 43.68 18.64 -23.59
CA CYS A 14 43.47 17.97 -22.30
C CYS A 14 42.58 18.72 -21.29
N LEU A 15 41.80 19.72 -21.73
CA LEU A 15 41.04 20.60 -20.81
C LEU A 15 39.56 20.79 -21.21
N THR A 16 38.96 19.82 -21.87
CA THR A 16 37.50 19.74 -22.05
C THR A 16 36.97 18.43 -21.47
N GLY A 17 37.27 18.20 -20.20
CA GLY A 17 36.72 17.10 -19.40
C GLY A 17 35.89 17.61 -18.23
N LEU A 18 35.19 18.74 -18.38
CA LEU A 18 34.31 19.28 -17.35
C LEU A 18 32.92 18.66 -17.48
N ALA A 19 32.77 17.56 -16.74
CA ALA A 19 31.58 17.23 -15.96
C ALA A 19 30.23 17.52 -16.63
N ALA A 20 29.84 16.67 -17.58
CA ALA A 20 28.43 16.34 -17.70
C ALA A 20 28.07 15.42 -16.53
N CYS A 21 27.96 15.99 -15.32
CA CYS A 21 27.10 15.40 -14.31
C CYS A 21 25.67 15.53 -14.85
N VAL A 22 25.26 14.57 -15.67
CA VAL A 22 23.85 14.27 -15.85
C VAL A 22 23.35 13.98 -14.44
N SER A 23 22.70 14.98 -13.84
CA SER A 23 21.90 14.80 -12.65
C SER A 23 20.69 14.01 -13.11
N THR A 24 20.84 12.70 -13.25
CA THR A 24 19.69 11.82 -13.13
C THR A 24 19.27 11.91 -11.68
N ASN A 25 18.39 12.87 -11.37
CA ASN A 25 17.54 12.71 -10.21
C ASN A 25 16.97 11.29 -10.28
N PRO A 26 17.08 10.47 -9.22
CA PRO A 26 16.45 9.17 -9.22
C PRO A 26 14.99 9.37 -9.62
N PRO A 27 14.43 8.51 -10.51
CA PRO A 27 13.04 8.64 -10.90
C PRO A 27 12.20 8.72 -9.63
N ALA A 28 11.32 9.72 -9.56
CA ALA A 28 10.43 9.88 -8.43
C ALA A 28 9.77 8.53 -8.15
N PRO A 29 9.65 8.11 -6.87
CA PRO A 29 8.97 6.87 -6.55
C PRO A 29 7.62 6.88 -7.27
N ALA A 30 7.33 5.81 -8.02
CA ALA A 30 6.08 5.69 -8.74
C ALA A 30 4.93 6.03 -7.76
N PRO A 31 3.92 6.80 -8.19
CA PRO A 31 2.75 7.05 -7.36
C PRO A 31 2.26 5.69 -6.87
N VAL A 32 2.15 5.53 -5.55
CA VAL A 32 1.66 4.29 -4.94
C VAL A 32 0.27 4.10 -5.53
N GLN A 33 0.15 3.20 -6.50
CA GLN A 33 -1.13 2.83 -7.04
C GLN A 33 -1.90 2.29 -5.84
N PRO A 34 -3.07 2.86 -5.48
CA PRO A 34 -3.87 2.27 -4.43
C PRO A 34 -4.13 0.83 -4.87
N THR A 35 -3.61 -0.13 -4.11
CA THR A 35 -3.94 -1.54 -4.31
C THR A 35 -5.46 -1.58 -4.37
N PRO A 36 -6.08 -2.14 -5.43
CA PRO A 36 -7.52 -2.31 -5.46
C PRO A 36 -7.89 -3.00 -4.16
N ALA A 37 -8.72 -2.33 -3.34
CA ALA A 37 -9.25 -2.96 -2.15
C ALA A 37 -9.87 -4.29 -2.61
N PRO A 38 -9.55 -5.43 -1.97
CA PRO A 38 -10.07 -6.71 -2.43
C PRO A 38 -11.60 -6.60 -2.49
N LEU A 39 -12.16 -6.92 -3.66
CA LEU A 39 -13.60 -6.99 -3.96
C LEU A 39 -14.37 -8.02 -3.12
N HIS A 40 -13.73 -8.60 -2.10
CA HIS A 40 -14.20 -9.73 -1.32
C HIS A 40 -14.64 -9.27 0.06
N GLY A 41 -15.87 -8.79 0.16
CA GLY A 41 -16.48 -8.39 1.41
C GLY A 41 -17.11 -9.57 2.17
N TYR A 42 -17.55 -9.28 3.39
CA TYR A 42 -18.37 -10.17 4.18
C TYR A 42 -19.64 -9.46 4.62
N HIS A 43 -20.76 -10.17 4.55
CA HIS A 43 -21.96 -9.85 5.30
C HIS A 43 -21.84 -10.50 6.69
N ILE A 44 -21.72 -9.69 7.72
CA ILE A 44 -21.82 -10.13 9.11
C ILE A 44 -23.25 -9.91 9.56
N THR A 45 -23.96 -11.00 9.87
CA THR A 45 -25.28 -10.96 10.52
C THR A 45 -25.13 -11.32 11.99
N LEU A 46 -25.65 -10.49 12.88
CA LEU A 46 -25.62 -10.70 14.33
C LEU A 46 -26.99 -11.21 14.80
N TYR A 47 -27.01 -12.09 15.79
CA TYR A 47 -28.23 -12.68 16.32
C TYR A 47 -28.37 -12.48 17.83
N ASP A 48 -29.60 -12.30 18.32
CA ASP A 48 -29.90 -12.34 19.75
C ASP A 48 -29.90 -13.78 20.30
N GLN A 49 -30.16 -13.92 21.60
CA GLN A 49 -30.25 -15.22 22.29
C GLN A 49 -31.40 -16.10 21.79
N ASN A 50 -32.38 -15.52 21.11
CA ASN A 50 -33.55 -16.20 20.56
C ASN A 50 -33.35 -16.55 19.08
N GLY A 51 -32.19 -16.22 18.49
CA GLY A 51 -31.88 -16.46 17.08
C GLY A 51 -32.46 -15.41 16.13
N ASN A 52 -32.98 -14.28 16.61
CA ASN A 52 -33.44 -13.19 15.75
C ASN A 52 -32.26 -12.33 15.30
N ALA A 53 -32.25 -11.93 14.03
CA ALA A 53 -31.23 -11.03 13.52
C ALA A 53 -31.37 -9.64 14.16
N THR A 54 -30.29 -9.15 14.77
CA THR A 54 -30.23 -7.85 15.44
C THR A 54 -29.47 -6.80 14.63
N GLY A 55 -28.64 -7.22 13.69
CA GLY A 55 -27.91 -6.32 12.82
C GLY A 55 -27.23 -7.03 11.66
N ARG A 56 -27.00 -6.28 10.57
CA ARG A 56 -26.22 -6.72 9.41
C ARG A 56 -25.19 -5.65 9.06
N TYR A 57 -23.96 -6.07 8.84
CA TYR A 57 -22.84 -5.18 8.51
C TYR A 57 -22.10 -5.71 7.30
N ASP A 58 -21.81 -4.81 6.37
CA ASP A 58 -20.95 -5.07 5.23
C ASP A 58 -19.54 -4.63 5.62
N VAL A 59 -18.62 -5.58 5.68
CA VAL A 59 -17.24 -5.32 6.08
C VAL A 59 -16.28 -5.87 5.04
N GLY A 60 -15.18 -5.16 4.82
CA GLY A 60 -14.05 -5.69 4.07
C GLY A 60 -13.31 -6.77 4.87
N PRO A 61 -12.47 -7.57 4.20
CA PRO A 61 -11.67 -8.59 4.85
C PRO A 61 -10.61 -7.96 5.78
N SER A 62 -10.17 -6.75 5.46
CA SER A 62 -9.28 -5.92 6.29
C SER A 62 -9.99 -5.20 7.45
N ASP A 63 -11.32 -5.16 7.44
CA ASP A 63 -12.10 -4.52 8.49
C ASP A 63 -12.39 -5.47 9.66
N ILE A 64 -12.26 -6.78 9.46
CA ILE A 64 -12.34 -7.77 10.53
C ILE A 64 -11.04 -7.68 11.34
N VAL A 65 -11.15 -7.18 12.57
CA VAL A 65 -10.03 -7.03 13.50
C VAL A 65 -9.72 -8.35 14.18
N ARG A 66 -10.76 -9.07 14.59
CA ARG A 66 -10.66 -10.37 15.25
C ARG A 66 -11.96 -11.15 15.08
N ASP A 67 -11.84 -12.45 14.86
CA ASP A 67 -12.95 -13.38 14.66
C ASP A 67 -12.67 -14.64 15.50
N ASP A 68 -13.41 -14.82 16.59
CA ASP A 68 -13.27 -15.94 17.53
C ASP A 68 -14.61 -16.70 17.64
N PRO A 69 -14.92 -17.57 16.67
CA PRO A 69 -16.23 -18.23 16.60
C PRO A 69 -16.46 -19.22 17.74
N LEU A 70 -15.40 -19.74 18.36
CA LEU A 70 -15.50 -20.63 19.52
C LEU A 70 -15.99 -19.89 20.76
N ARG A 71 -15.56 -18.63 20.91
CA ARG A 71 -16.01 -17.74 21.99
C ARG A 71 -17.24 -16.91 21.61
N GLN A 72 -17.72 -17.07 20.38
CA GLN A 72 -18.80 -16.27 19.82
C GLN A 72 -18.49 -14.78 19.91
N ASP A 73 -17.25 -14.40 19.63
CA ASP A 73 -16.75 -13.04 19.76
C ASP A 73 -16.20 -12.53 18.42
N ILE A 74 -16.64 -11.35 17.99
CA ILE A 74 -16.16 -10.71 16.76
C ILE A 74 -15.90 -9.22 16.97
N TRP A 75 -14.77 -8.76 16.44
CA TRP A 75 -14.39 -7.35 16.35
C TRP A 75 -14.22 -6.97 14.89
N PHE A 76 -14.92 -5.92 14.48
CA PHE A 76 -14.91 -5.46 13.09
C PHE A 76 -15.06 -3.94 13.02
N ARG A 77 -14.57 -3.33 11.95
CA ARG A 77 -14.62 -1.88 11.75
C ARG A 77 -15.75 -1.52 10.78
N VAL A 78 -16.58 -0.56 11.16
CA VAL A 78 -17.64 -0.01 10.30
C VAL A 78 -17.64 1.51 10.46
N GLY A 79 -17.57 2.23 9.34
CA GLY A 79 -17.53 3.69 9.36
C GLY A 79 -16.34 4.26 10.16
N GLY A 80 -15.22 3.55 10.19
CA GLY A 80 -14.01 3.93 10.94
C GLY A 80 -14.06 3.65 12.45
N GLN A 81 -15.18 3.16 12.97
CA GLN A 81 -15.33 2.77 14.38
C GLN A 81 -15.14 1.26 14.53
N GLU A 82 -14.42 0.83 15.56
CA GLU A 82 -14.37 -0.58 15.95
C GLU A 82 -15.64 -0.95 16.71
N LYS A 83 -16.23 -2.08 16.33
CA LYS A 83 -17.41 -2.68 16.95
C LYS A 83 -16.99 -4.02 17.52
N HIS A 84 -17.36 -4.27 18.76
CA HIS A 84 -17.24 -5.56 19.41
C HIS A 84 -18.64 -6.15 19.58
N PHE A 85 -18.79 -7.42 19.22
CA PHE A 85 -19.99 -8.18 19.46
C PHE A 85 -19.66 -9.53 20.09
N HIS A 86 -20.33 -9.82 21.21
CA HIS A 86 -20.30 -11.09 21.90
C HIS A 86 -21.68 -11.75 21.78
N GLY A 87 -21.76 -12.83 21.01
CA GLY A 87 -22.98 -13.58 20.73
C GLY A 87 -22.90 -14.32 19.41
N SER A 88 -23.99 -14.99 19.03
CA SER A 88 -24.04 -15.73 17.77
C SER A 88 -24.02 -14.78 16.56
N TYR A 89 -23.15 -15.06 15.61
CA TYR A 89 -23.07 -14.34 14.33
C TYR A 89 -22.86 -15.32 13.17
N GLN A 90 -23.24 -14.88 11.98
CA GLN A 90 -22.90 -15.55 10.73
C GLN A 90 -22.11 -14.60 9.84
N LYS A 91 -21.10 -15.15 9.17
CA LYS A 91 -20.24 -14.42 8.22
C LYS A 91 -20.36 -15.07 6.86
N GLU A 92 -20.90 -14.34 5.89
CA GLU A 92 -21.08 -14.80 4.52
C GLU A 92 -20.21 -13.96 3.57
N ARG A 93 -19.41 -14.62 2.74
CA ARG A 93 -18.59 -13.94 1.73
C ARG A 93 -19.45 -13.66 0.50
N TYR A 94 -19.27 -12.50 -0.12
CA TYR A 94 -19.84 -12.18 -1.42
C TYR A 94 -18.78 -11.67 -2.42
#